data_AF-A0A939YAP3-F1
#
_entry.id   AF-A0A939YAP3-F1
#
_cell.length_a   1.000
_cell.length_b   1.000
_cell.length_c   1.000
_cell.angle_alpha   90.00
_cell.angle_beta   90.00
_cell.angle_gamma   90.00
#
_symmetry.space_group_name_H-M   'P 1'
#
loop_
_entity.id
_entity.type
_entity.pdbx_description
1 polymer ?
#
loop_
_entity_poly.entity_id
_entity_poly.type
_entity_poly.pdbx_seq_one_letter_code
_entity_poly.pdbx_strand_id
1 'polypeptide(L)'
;MKIYGSLPRTLCHDDLLPFNVLYDGVRAVMVDWEHAGVLPYLTPLARFIAHCFGPYEELFVMTEDDKEFAKEYYYKAFAKEKGIDRADFLRDLDFFIFYEYCEWVMLANKYPSSANGRSARYLARARRLAHKLSYE
;
A
#
# COMPACT_ATOMS: atom_id res chain seq x y z
N MET A 1 8.82 -11.67 -7.44
CA MET A 1 9.32 -12.08 -6.11
C MET A 1 10.78 -11.70 -5.84
N LYS A 2 11.63 -11.44 -6.86
CA LYS A 2 13.01 -10.94 -6.65
C LYS A 2 13.07 -9.56 -5.97
N ILE A 3 12.22 -8.62 -6.39
CA ILE A 3 12.16 -7.24 -5.84
C ILE A 3 11.90 -7.25 -4.32
N TYR A 4 10.93 -8.04 -3.85
CA TYR A 4 10.62 -8.14 -2.42
C TYR A 4 11.83 -8.56 -1.57
N GLY A 5 12.68 -9.45 -2.08
CA GLY A 5 13.88 -9.91 -1.38
C GLY A 5 15.09 -8.99 -1.50
N SER A 6 15.11 -8.06 -2.46
CA SER A 6 16.24 -7.17 -2.72
C SER A 6 16.14 -5.80 -2.06
N LEU A 7 14.94 -5.40 -1.61
CA LEU A 7 14.74 -4.09 -1.01
C LEU A 7 15.27 -4.02 0.43
N PRO A 8 15.77 -2.83 0.87
CA PRO A 8 16.11 -2.58 2.26
C PRO A 8 14.93 -2.87 3.19
N ARG A 9 15.24 -3.44 4.35
CA ARG A 9 14.25 -3.79 5.37
C ARG A 9 14.29 -2.82 6.55
N THR A 10 13.12 -2.47 7.05
CA THR A 10 12.92 -1.59 8.22
C THR A 10 11.88 -2.18 9.15
N LEU A 11 11.78 -1.65 10.37
CA LEU A 11 10.61 -1.91 11.22
C LEU A 11 9.38 -1.30 10.54
N CYS A 12 8.41 -2.13 10.20
CA CYS A 12 7.19 -1.77 9.50
C CYS A 12 5.97 -2.20 10.32
N HIS A 13 4.87 -1.45 10.19
CA HIS A 13 3.60 -1.76 10.83
C HIS A 13 2.94 -3.03 10.27
N ASP A 14 3.15 -3.30 8.98
CA ASP A 14 2.56 -4.40 8.19
C ASP A 14 1.03 -4.51 8.22
N ASP A 15 0.30 -3.69 8.94
CA ASP A 15 -1.15 -3.54 8.72
C ASP A 15 -1.56 -2.07 8.76
N LEU A 16 -0.83 -1.23 8.02
CA LEU A 16 -1.07 0.21 8.03
C LEU A 16 -2.27 0.55 7.14
N LEU A 17 -3.47 0.34 7.67
CA LEU A 17 -4.73 0.78 7.09
C LEU A 17 -5.12 2.16 7.66
N PRO A 18 -5.86 3.00 6.92
CA PRO A 18 -6.31 4.31 7.41
C PRO A 18 -6.95 4.30 8.81
N PHE A 19 -7.75 3.28 9.13
CA PHE A 19 -8.39 3.18 10.44
C PHE A 19 -7.42 2.85 11.60
N ASN A 20 -6.22 2.35 11.29
CA ASN A 20 -5.15 2.10 12.28
C ASN A 20 -4.35 3.36 12.62
N VAL A 21 -4.80 4.53 12.12
CA VAL A 21 -4.23 5.84 12.45
C VAL A 21 -5.27 6.67 13.18
N LEU A 22 -4.99 6.99 14.45
CA LEU A 22 -5.80 7.88 15.26
C LEU A 22 -5.28 9.32 15.12
N TYR A 23 -6.15 10.26 14.77
CA TYR A 23 -5.83 11.68 14.62
C TYR A 23 -6.78 12.54 15.45
N ASP A 24 -6.23 13.41 16.30
CA ASP A 24 -6.99 14.29 17.19
C ASP A 24 -7.03 15.77 16.73
N GLY A 25 -6.52 16.07 15.53
CA GLY A 25 -6.36 17.44 15.05
C GLY A 25 -4.97 18.04 15.29
N VAL A 26 -4.13 17.39 16.10
CA VAL A 26 -2.78 17.85 16.47
C VAL A 26 -1.74 16.78 16.18
N ARG A 27 -2.04 15.52 16.51
CA ARG A 27 -1.12 14.39 16.39
C ARG A 27 -1.79 13.19 15.75
N ALA A 28 -1.04 12.50 14.90
CA ALA A 28 -1.37 11.17 14.41
C ALA A 28 -0.62 10.09 15.20
N VAL A 29 -1.30 9.00 15.55
CA VAL A 29 -0.75 7.83 16.26
C VAL A 29 -1.15 6.55 15.52
N MET A 30 -0.17 5.72 15.18
CA MET A 30 -0.41 4.37 14.65
C MET A 30 -0.68 3.40 15.80
N VAL A 31 -1.75 2.62 15.69
CA VAL A 31 -2.17 1.58 16.62
C VAL A 31 -2.26 0.24 15.90
N ASP A 32 -2.42 -0.85 16.66
CA ASP A 32 -2.55 -2.20 16.13
C ASP A 32 -1.26 -2.77 15.50
N TRP A 33 -0.21 -2.85 16.33
CA TRP A 33 1.12 -3.31 15.93
C TRP A 33 1.28 -4.84 15.89
N GLU A 34 0.18 -5.62 15.91
CA GLU A 34 0.27 -7.09 16.02
C GLU A 34 0.93 -7.77 14.81
N HIS A 35 0.83 -7.13 13.64
CA HIS A 35 1.46 -7.58 12.41
C HIS A 35 2.86 -7.00 12.18
N ALA A 36 3.35 -6.14 13.08
CA ALA A 36 4.59 -5.42 12.86
C ALA A 36 5.81 -6.35 12.71
N GLY A 37 6.74 -5.95 11.86
CA GLY A 37 7.91 -6.76 11.57
C GLY A 37 9.01 -6.05 10.80
N VAL A 38 10.15 -6.71 10.67
CA VAL A 38 11.26 -6.25 9.82
C VAL A 38 10.98 -6.68 8.38
N LEU A 39 10.50 -5.75 7.55
CA LEU A 39 9.96 -5.99 6.21
C LEU A 39 10.53 -4.99 5.21
N PRO A 40 10.39 -5.21 3.90
CA PRO A 40 10.73 -4.20 2.92
C PRO A 40 10.06 -2.86 3.24
N TYR A 41 10.82 -1.77 3.16
CA TYR A 41 10.37 -0.45 3.60
C TYR A 41 9.12 0.08 2.86
N LEU A 42 8.77 -0.48 1.70
CA LEU A 42 7.58 -0.09 0.92
C LEU A 42 6.29 -0.75 1.41
N THR A 43 6.37 -1.85 2.17
CA THR A 43 5.20 -2.62 2.62
C THR A 43 4.11 -1.75 3.28
N PRO A 44 4.39 -0.94 4.32
CA PRO A 44 3.33 -0.17 4.98
C PRO A 44 2.74 0.91 4.06
N LEU A 45 3.55 1.57 3.22
CA LEU A 45 3.06 2.59 2.29
C LEU A 45 2.14 1.98 1.23
N ALA A 46 2.51 0.84 0.65
CA ALA A 46 1.73 0.16 -0.37
C ALA A 46 0.36 -0.26 0.17
N ARG A 47 0.31 -0.87 1.36
CA ARG A 47 -0.94 -1.23 2.03
C ARG A 47 -1.80 0.01 2.30
N PHE A 48 -1.20 1.06 2.86
CA PHE A 48 -1.92 2.30 3.19
C PHE A 48 -2.66 2.92 1.99
N ILE A 49 -2.06 2.89 0.80
CA ILE A 49 -2.66 3.50 -0.40
C ILE A 49 -3.52 2.52 -1.23
N ALA A 50 -3.25 1.21 -1.18
CA ALA A 50 -3.94 0.20 -1.99
C ALA A 50 -5.42 0.08 -1.62
N HIS A 51 -5.75 0.21 -0.33
CA HIS A 51 -7.10 0.02 0.19
C HIS A 51 -8.03 1.21 -0.02
N CYS A 52 -7.48 2.34 -0.44
CA CYS A 52 -8.26 3.57 -0.55
C CYS A 52 -8.95 3.69 -1.91
N PHE A 53 -10.27 3.66 -1.86
CA PHE A 53 -11.11 3.29 -2.99
C PHE A 53 -12.03 4.40 -3.50
N GLY A 54 -12.28 5.41 -2.68
CA GLY A 54 -13.13 6.54 -3.02
C GLY A 54 -13.32 7.48 -1.83
N PRO A 55 -13.84 8.68 -2.07
CA PRO A 55 -13.66 9.77 -1.13
C PRO A 55 -14.63 9.81 0.06
N TYR A 56 -15.81 9.15 0.10
CA TYR A 56 -16.76 9.48 1.18
C TYR A 56 -17.73 8.43 1.74
N GLU A 57 -17.64 7.13 1.41
CA GLU A 57 -18.55 6.11 2.02
C GLU A 57 -17.85 4.78 2.35
N GLU A 58 -16.51 4.79 2.43
CA GLU A 58 -15.71 3.58 2.62
C GLU A 58 -14.89 3.65 3.91
N LEU A 59 -14.57 2.48 4.48
CA LEU A 59 -13.67 2.37 5.65
C LEU A 59 -12.26 2.96 5.39
N PHE A 60 -11.90 3.23 4.12
CA PHE A 60 -10.58 3.62 3.67
C PHE A 60 -10.67 4.85 2.75
N VAL A 61 -10.91 6.01 3.35
CA VAL A 61 -11.03 7.28 2.63
C VAL A 61 -9.66 7.90 2.37
N MET A 62 -9.27 8.01 1.10
CA MET A 62 -8.22 8.93 0.63
C MET A 62 -8.58 9.39 -0.79
N THR A 63 -8.35 10.68 -1.07
CA THR A 63 -8.37 11.20 -2.44
C THR A 63 -7.12 10.74 -3.20
N GLU A 64 -7.09 10.94 -4.53
CA GLU A 64 -5.86 10.69 -5.29
C GLU A 64 -4.75 11.69 -4.90
N ASP A 65 -5.11 12.93 -4.56
CA ASP A 65 -4.15 13.93 -4.08
C ASP A 65 -3.51 13.50 -2.76
N ASP A 66 -4.27 12.89 -1.83
CA ASP A 66 -3.73 12.35 -0.57
C ASP A 66 -2.74 11.21 -0.83
N LYS A 67 -3.02 10.35 -1.82
CA LYS A 67 -2.11 9.25 -2.19
C LYS A 67 -0.83 9.78 -2.81
N GLU A 68 -0.93 10.75 -3.71
CA GLU A 68 0.26 11.38 -4.31
C GLU A 68 1.08 12.13 -3.26
N PHE A 69 0.42 12.82 -2.33
CA PHE A 69 1.08 13.42 -1.17
C PHE A 69 1.82 12.36 -0.34
N ALA A 70 1.18 11.25 0.01
CA ALA A 70 1.79 10.18 0.79
C ALA A 70 3.03 9.59 0.10
N LYS A 71 2.94 9.32 -1.21
CA LYS A 71 4.07 8.84 -2.03
C LYS A 71 5.23 9.83 -2.02
N GLU A 72 4.95 11.09 -2.31
CA GLU A 72 5.97 12.13 -2.44
C GLU A 72 6.61 12.47 -1.09
N TYR A 73 5.81 12.53 -0.02
CA TYR A 73 6.31 12.73 1.33
C TYR A 73 7.23 11.59 1.74
N TYR A 74 6.81 10.33 1.54
CA TYR A 74 7.60 9.16 1.91
C TYR A 74 8.91 9.09 1.10
N TYR A 75 8.87 9.40 -0.19
CA TYR A 75 10.06 9.50 -1.03
C TYR A 75 11.03 10.55 -0.48
N LYS A 76 10.56 11.78 -0.25
CA LYS A 76 11.41 12.89 0.21
C LYS A 76 11.96 12.68 1.61
N ALA A 77 11.14 12.18 2.53
CA ALA A 77 11.51 12.03 3.93
C ALA A 77 12.38 10.79 4.20
N PHE A 78 12.29 9.77 3.35
CA PHE A 78 12.98 8.50 3.57
C PHE A 78 13.79 8.02 2.38
N ALA A 79 13.15 7.68 1.26
CA ALA A 79 13.82 6.96 0.17
C ALA A 79 14.97 7.76 -0.47
N LYS A 80 14.75 9.07 -0.68
CA LYS A 80 15.75 9.99 -1.23
C LYS A 80 17.00 10.08 -0.35
N GLU A 81 16.83 10.17 0.96
CA GLU A 81 17.93 10.21 1.94
C GLU A 81 18.74 8.91 1.98
N LYS A 82 18.18 7.81 1.45
CA LYS A 82 18.88 6.53 1.29
C LYS A 82 19.50 6.34 -0.11
N GLY A 83 19.49 7.38 -0.94
CA GLY A 83 20.06 7.34 -2.29
C GLY A 83 19.24 6.52 -3.30
N ILE A 84 17.97 6.27 -3.00
CA ILE A 84 17.05 5.56 -3.91
C ILE A 84 16.55 6.56 -4.95
N ASP A 85 16.69 6.22 -6.23
CA ASP A 85 16.16 7.05 -7.32
C ASP A 85 14.62 7.10 -7.30
N ARG A 86 14.05 8.23 -7.73
CA ARG A 86 12.60 8.43 -7.72
C ARG A 86 11.87 7.46 -8.65
N ALA A 87 12.42 7.18 -9.82
CA ALA A 87 11.80 6.26 -10.77
C ALA A 87 11.85 4.83 -10.24
N ASP A 88 12.99 4.41 -9.66
CA ASP A 88 13.11 3.11 -8.99
C ASP A 88 12.12 2.97 -7.82
N PHE A 89 12.02 4.00 -6.97
CA PHE A 89 11.06 4.04 -5.86
C PHE A 89 9.61 3.86 -6.34
N LEU A 90 9.20 4.61 -7.36
CA LEU A 90 7.83 4.55 -7.87
C LEU A 90 7.52 3.21 -8.54
N ARG A 91 8.46 2.69 -9.34
CA ARG A 91 8.35 1.36 -9.95
C ARG A 91 8.20 0.28 -8.87
N ASP A 92 9.09 0.29 -7.89
CA ASP A 92 9.07 -0.73 -6.84
C ASP A 92 7.82 -0.62 -5.97
N LEU A 93 7.34 0.61 -5.71
CA LEU A 93 6.07 0.83 -5.02
C LEU A 93 4.89 0.27 -5.82
N ASP A 94 4.85 0.43 -7.14
CA ASP A 94 3.81 -0.15 -7.98
C ASP A 94 3.81 -1.69 -7.92
N PHE A 95 4.98 -2.34 -7.85
CA PHE A 95 5.05 -3.78 -7.62
C PHE A 95 4.45 -4.20 -6.27
N PHE A 96 4.66 -3.41 -5.21
CA PHE A 96 4.09 -3.69 -3.89
C PHE A 96 2.57 -3.44 -3.86
N ILE A 97 2.08 -2.35 -4.46
CA ILE A 97 0.64 -2.10 -4.60
C ILE A 97 -0.03 -3.23 -5.41
N PHE A 98 0.62 -3.69 -6.48
CA PHE A 98 0.11 -4.81 -7.27
C PHE A 98 0.02 -6.09 -6.43
N TYR A 99 1.03 -6.36 -5.61
CA TYR A 99 1.01 -7.47 -4.66
C TYR A 99 -0.18 -7.38 -3.70
N GLU A 100 -0.44 -6.22 -3.09
CA GLU A 100 -1.61 -6.01 -2.23
C GLU A 100 -2.91 -6.34 -2.98
N TYR A 101 -3.11 -5.81 -4.20
CA TYR A 101 -4.32 -6.13 -4.95
C TYR A 101 -4.50 -7.62 -5.21
N CYS A 102 -3.41 -8.33 -5.53
CA CYS A 102 -3.42 -9.78 -5.74
C CYS A 102 -3.74 -10.55 -4.46
N GLU A 103 -3.19 -10.14 -3.31
CA GLU A 103 -3.47 -10.75 -2.02
C GLU A 103 -4.96 -10.71 -1.70
N TRP A 104 -5.60 -9.55 -1.86
CA TRP A 104 -7.03 -9.39 -1.56
C TRP A 104 -7.95 -10.08 -2.55
N VAL A 105 -7.53 -10.22 -3.82
CA VAL A 105 -8.22 -11.11 -4.77
C VAL A 105 -8.10 -12.56 -4.33
N MET A 106 -6.91 -13.01 -3.92
CA MET A 106 -6.69 -14.38 -3.44
C MET A 106 -7.52 -14.67 -2.20
N LEU A 107 -7.51 -13.79 -1.20
CA LEU A 107 -8.29 -13.94 0.03
C LEU A 107 -9.79 -14.02 -0.24
N ALA A 108 -10.31 -13.18 -1.15
CA ALA A 108 -11.72 -13.24 -1.54
C ALA A 108 -12.11 -14.54 -2.24
N ASN A 109 -11.20 -15.13 -3.04
CA ASN A 109 -11.43 -16.45 -3.65
C ASN A 109 -11.34 -17.59 -2.62
N LYS A 110 -10.42 -17.48 -1.66
CA LYS A 110 -10.24 -18.48 -0.60
C LYS A 110 -11.41 -18.48 0.40
N TYR A 111 -11.96 -17.30 0.70
CA TYR A 111 -13.03 -17.11 1.67
C TYR A 111 -14.23 -16.35 1.06
N PRO A 112 -15.00 -17.01 0.17
CA PRO A 112 -16.05 -16.35 -0.60
C PRO A 112 -17.23 -15.86 0.25
N SER A 113 -17.52 -16.49 1.39
CA SER A 113 -18.59 -16.06 2.31
C SER A 113 -18.28 -14.75 3.04
N SER A 114 -17.00 -14.37 3.14
CA SER A 114 -16.55 -13.09 3.72
C SER A 114 -16.23 -12.01 2.68
N ALA A 115 -16.34 -12.34 1.39
CA ALA A 115 -16.04 -11.40 0.32
C ALA A 115 -17.17 -10.37 0.17
N ASN A 116 -16.99 -9.20 0.76
CA ASN A 116 -17.94 -8.07 0.75
C ASN A 116 -18.06 -7.33 -0.62
N GLY A 117 -17.92 -8.04 -1.74
CA GLY A 117 -18.01 -7.47 -3.10
C GLY A 117 -16.84 -6.57 -3.52
N ARG A 118 -15.89 -6.23 -2.63
CA ARG A 118 -14.72 -5.39 -2.95
C ARG A 118 -13.71 -6.10 -3.86
N SER A 119 -13.73 -7.43 -3.95
CA SER A 119 -12.80 -8.24 -4.74
C SER A 119 -12.78 -7.86 -6.23
N ALA A 120 -13.93 -7.50 -6.81
CA ALA A 120 -14.02 -7.04 -8.19
C ALA A 120 -13.20 -5.75 -8.44
N ARG A 121 -13.15 -4.86 -7.44
CA ARG A 121 -12.41 -3.59 -7.52
C ARG A 121 -10.91 -3.83 -7.41
N TYR A 122 -10.48 -4.70 -6.48
CA TYR A 122 -9.09 -5.15 -6.41
C TYR A 122 -8.65 -5.81 -7.72
N LEU A 123 -9.47 -6.70 -8.28
CA LEU A 123 -9.18 -7.35 -9.57
C LEU A 123 -9.04 -6.35 -10.71
N ALA A 124 -9.94 -5.36 -10.80
CA ALA A 124 -9.87 -4.32 -11.82
C ALA A 124 -8.59 -3.47 -11.70
N ARG A 125 -8.17 -3.13 -10.47
CA ARG A 125 -6.92 -2.41 -10.22
C ARG A 125 -5.68 -3.26 -10.49
N ALA A 126 -5.68 -4.52 -10.05
CA ALA A 126 -4.61 -5.48 -10.34
C ALA A 126 -4.38 -5.61 -11.85
N ARG A 127 -5.45 -5.75 -12.65
CA ARG A 127 -5.34 -5.83 -14.12
C ARG A 127 -4.73 -4.58 -14.74
N ARG A 128 -5.15 -3.39 -14.31
CA ARG A 128 -4.58 -2.12 -14.82
C ARG A 128 -3.09 -1.99 -14.47
N LEU A 129 -2.71 -2.34 -13.25
CA LEU A 129 -1.33 -2.22 -12.80
C LEU A 129 -0.44 -3.29 -13.41
N ALA A 130 -0.95 -4.52 -13.58
CA ALA A 130 -0.27 -5.58 -14.33
C ALA A 130 0.02 -5.15 -15.77
N HIS A 131 -0.95 -4.50 -16.44
CA HIS A 131 -0.72 -3.94 -17.77
C HIS A 131 0.42 -2.93 -17.74
N LYS A 132 0.38 -1.93 -16.85
CA LYS A 132 1.48 -0.94 -16.71
C LYS A 132 2.85 -1.62 -16.53
N LEU A 133 2.96 -2.54 -15.58
CA LEU A 133 4.20 -3.24 -15.24
C LEU A 133 4.70 -4.22 -16.32
N SER A 134 3.88 -4.54 -17.33
CA SER A 134 4.28 -5.43 -18.43
C SER A 134 4.96 -4.69 -19.59
N TYR A 135 4.94 -3.35 -19.59
CA TYR A 135 5.57 -2.49 -20.62
C TYR A 135 6.80 -1.73 -20.10
N GLU A 136 7.28 -2.09 -18.91
CA GLU A 136 8.52 -1.60 -18.28
C GLU A 136 9.63 -2.65 -18.40
#